data_AF-A0A524I1B3-F1
#
_entry.id   AF-A0A524I1B3-F1
#
_cell.length_a   1.000
_cell.length_b   1.000
_cell.length_c   1.000
_cell.angle_alpha   90.00
_cell.angle_beta   90.00
_cell.angle_gamma   90.00
#
_symmetry.space_group_name_H-M   'P 1'
#
loop_
_entity.id
_entity.type
_entity.pdbx_description
1 polymer ?
#
loop_
_entity_poly.entity_id
_entity_poly.type
_entity_poly.pdbx_seq_one_letter_code
_entity_poly.pdbx_strand_id
1 'polypeptide(L)'
;MTSDCRIEISYIDPETYTSIVNHDPRKRILTKLYRSTRDTPINKQALANSLDIEYHQLIYQLNHHLRDFWAIKEEQKVRGTRMELIAAANPYEILITIGKDQGIFLVDPLADLYGAVVKVGTRCDQCSSMEAEQCMNFAQSRFASEALSQAEMNVLAANNRHPPYRPMDLALLAAIKGIPEGQKCVIDIPCQTCAFLRRTIRIEGL
;
A
#
# COMPACT_ATOMS: atom_id res chain seq x y z
N MET A 1 -10.98 21.39 -3.08
CA MET A 1 -10.07 20.64 -3.96
C MET A 1 -10.51 19.20 -3.93
N THR A 2 -10.97 18.64 -5.05
CA THR A 2 -11.22 17.20 -5.16
C THR A 2 -9.86 16.52 -4.99
N SER A 3 -9.61 15.88 -3.86
CA SER A 3 -8.42 15.06 -3.73
C SER A 3 -8.51 13.96 -4.77
N ASP A 4 -7.51 13.85 -5.63
CA ASP A 4 -7.34 12.67 -6.46
C ASP A 4 -6.73 11.59 -5.57
N CYS A 5 -7.33 10.40 -5.63
CA CYS A 5 -6.90 9.24 -4.90
C CYS A 5 -5.89 8.49 -5.77
N ARG A 6 -4.74 8.16 -5.20
CA ARG A 6 -3.66 7.51 -5.93
C ARG A 6 -3.51 6.07 -5.48
N ILE A 7 -3.32 5.18 -6.45
CA ILE A 7 -2.83 3.82 -6.24
C ILE A 7 -1.46 3.77 -6.90
N GLU A 8 -0.43 3.51 -6.11
CA GLU A 8 0.93 3.34 -6.60
C GLU A 8 1.36 1.92 -6.27
N ILE A 9 1.82 1.17 -7.27
CA ILE A 9 2.35 -0.18 -7.09
C ILE A 9 3.81 -0.18 -7.54
N SER A 10 4.68 -0.62 -6.65
CA SER A 10 6.10 -0.73 -6.89
C SER A 10 6.63 -2.10 -6.48
N TYR A 11 7.78 -2.46 -7.02
CA TYR A 11 8.44 -3.70 -6.68
C TYR A 11 9.16 -3.58 -5.33
N ILE A 12 9.07 -4.63 -4.52
CA ILE A 12 9.90 -4.84 -3.34
C ILE A 12 10.71 -6.13 -3.53
N ASP A 13 11.97 -6.11 -3.12
CA ASP A 13 12.80 -7.30 -3.20
C ASP A 13 12.30 -8.39 -2.22
N PRO A 14 12.53 -9.68 -2.53
CA PRO A 14 12.01 -10.78 -1.72
C PRO A 14 12.55 -10.82 -0.28
N GLU A 15 13.77 -10.31 -0.05
CA GLU A 15 14.39 -10.31 1.27
C GLU A 15 13.69 -9.30 2.18
N THR A 16 13.53 -8.06 1.73
CA THR A 16 12.78 -7.02 2.44
C THR A 16 11.33 -7.44 2.63
N TYR A 17 10.68 -8.01 1.62
CA TYR A 17 9.33 -8.58 1.74
C TYR A 17 9.25 -9.60 2.89
N THR A 18 10.13 -10.60 2.89
CA THR A 18 10.13 -11.69 3.88
C THR A 18 10.38 -11.15 5.29
N SER A 19 11.26 -10.15 5.40
CA SER A 19 11.53 -9.47 6.66
C SER A 19 10.27 -8.79 7.23
N ILE A 20 9.33 -8.35 6.41
CA ILE A 20 8.11 -7.69 6.89
C ILE A 20 7.03 -8.73 7.21
N VAL A 21 6.73 -9.60 6.25
CA VAL A 21 5.53 -10.45 6.31
C VAL A 21 5.64 -11.56 7.34
N ASN A 22 6.84 -11.94 7.76
CA ASN A 22 7.03 -12.93 8.83
C ASN A 22 7.07 -12.32 10.24
N HIS A 23 6.92 -10.99 10.38
CA HIS A 23 7.08 -10.31 11.67
C HIS A 23 5.91 -9.39 11.98
N ASP A 24 5.00 -9.84 12.85
CA ASP A 24 3.80 -9.09 13.23
C ASP A 24 4.07 -7.69 13.82
N PRO A 25 5.12 -7.47 14.65
CA PRO A 25 5.45 -6.12 15.09
C PRO A 25 5.72 -5.15 13.93
N ARG A 26 6.40 -5.61 12.87
CA ARG A 26 6.73 -4.79 11.70
C ARG A 26 5.47 -4.44 10.91
N LYS A 27 4.56 -5.39 10.71
CA LYS A 27 3.24 -5.15 10.11
C LYS A 27 2.47 -4.10 10.88
N ARG A 28 2.32 -4.27 12.20
CA ARG A 28 1.61 -3.32 13.07
C ARG A 28 2.19 -1.91 12.99
N ILE A 29 3.53 -1.79 13.03
CA ILE A 29 4.22 -0.50 12.89
C ILE A 29 3.89 0.16 11.55
N LEU A 30 4.03 -0.58 10.44
CA LEU A 30 3.75 -0.05 9.10
C LEU A 30 2.27 0.34 8.94
N THR A 31 1.33 -0.51 9.33
CA THR A 31 -0.12 -0.23 9.29
C THR A 31 -0.43 1.05 10.05
N LYS A 32 0.10 1.19 11.28
CA LYS A 32 -0.15 2.36 12.12
C LYS A 32 0.49 3.62 11.56
N LEU A 33 1.74 3.55 11.11
CA LEU A 33 2.43 4.67 10.48
C LEU A 33 1.65 5.16 9.25
N TYR A 34 1.34 4.28 8.31
CA TYR A 34 0.68 4.67 7.04
C TYR A 34 -0.72 5.24 7.26
N ARG A 35 -1.48 4.71 8.24
CA ARG A 35 -2.79 5.25 8.58
C ARG A 35 -2.69 6.60 9.26
N SER A 36 -1.87 6.71 10.31
CA SER A 36 -1.81 7.90 11.15
C SER A 36 -0.98 9.05 10.57
N THR A 37 -0.22 8.82 9.49
CA THR A 37 0.59 9.89 8.87
C THR A 37 0.17 10.23 7.45
N ARG A 38 -1.10 10.00 7.11
CA ARG A 38 -1.62 10.31 5.78
C ARG A 38 -1.63 11.82 5.52
N ASP A 39 -2.14 12.57 6.49
CA ASP A 39 -2.35 14.02 6.37
C ASP A 39 -1.32 14.83 7.16
N THR A 40 -0.83 14.30 8.29
CA THR A 40 0.13 15.00 9.16
C THR A 40 1.23 14.06 9.65
N PRO A 41 2.49 14.50 9.79
CA PRO A 41 3.55 13.65 10.31
C PRO A 41 3.41 13.42 11.83
N ILE A 42 3.92 12.30 12.34
CA ILE A 42 3.84 11.89 13.75
C ILE A 42 5.24 11.84 14.37
N ASN A 43 5.39 12.17 15.65
CA ASN A 43 6.65 11.91 16.34
C ASN A 43 6.78 10.42 16.72
N LYS A 44 8.02 9.93 16.78
CA LYS A 44 8.32 8.51 17.08
C LYS A 44 7.76 8.05 18.43
N GLN A 45 7.73 8.90 19.45
CA GLN A 45 7.18 8.53 20.77
C GLN A 45 5.66 8.32 20.73
N ALA A 46 4.93 9.19 20.03
CA ALA A 46 3.49 9.05 19.85
C ALA A 46 3.14 7.79 19.07
N LEU A 47 3.93 7.45 18.04
CA LEU A 47 3.78 6.19 17.31
C LEU A 47 3.98 4.98 18.25
N ALA A 48 5.04 4.98 19.07
CA ALA A 48 5.32 3.90 20.03
C ALA A 48 4.17 3.73 21.03
N ASN A 49 3.71 4.83 21.64
CA ASN A 49 2.60 4.84 22.58
C ASN A 49 1.32 4.28 21.94
N SER A 50 1.03 4.66 20.69
CA SER A 50 -0.17 4.20 19.98
C SER A 50 -0.15 2.71 19.62
N LEU A 51 1.02 2.08 19.67
CA LEU A 51 1.24 0.66 19.41
C LEU A 51 1.36 -0.17 20.69
N ASP A 52 1.39 0.51 21.85
CA ASP A 52 1.69 -0.09 23.16
C ASP A 52 3.02 -0.88 23.14
N ILE A 53 4.07 -0.23 22.63
CA ILE A 53 5.44 -0.78 22.61
C ILE A 53 6.43 0.23 23.15
N GLU A 54 7.56 -0.28 23.62
CA GLU A 54 8.64 0.57 24.12
C GLU A 54 9.29 1.39 23.00
N TYR A 55 9.69 2.62 23.31
CA TYR A 55 10.31 3.53 22.35
C TYR A 55 11.53 2.90 21.66
N HIS A 56 12.42 2.27 22.45
CA HIS A 56 13.63 1.64 21.91
C HIS A 56 13.32 0.48 20.96
N GLN A 57 12.23 -0.27 21.18
CA GLN A 57 11.79 -1.34 20.28
C GLN A 57 11.32 -0.75 18.95
N LEU A 58 10.52 0.32 18.99
CA LEU A 58 10.11 1.03 17.77
C LEU A 58 11.32 1.53 16.98
N ILE A 59 12.24 2.24 17.63
CA ILE A 59 13.44 2.80 16.99
C ILE A 59 14.28 1.71 16.33
N TYR A 60 14.47 0.57 17.00
CA TYR A 60 15.18 -0.57 16.43
C TYR A 60 14.50 -1.07 15.14
N GLN A 61 13.18 -1.28 15.15
CA GLN A 61 12.47 -1.73 13.95
C GLN A 61 12.52 -0.70 12.82
N LEU A 62 12.32 0.59 13.14
CA LEU A 62 12.36 1.68 12.16
C LEU A 62 13.73 1.81 11.49
N ASN A 63 14.82 1.69 12.24
CA ASN A 63 16.17 1.91 11.71
C ASN A 63 16.77 0.70 11.01
N HIS A 64 16.44 -0.52 11.45
CA HIS A 64 17.09 -1.74 10.95
C HIS A 64 16.25 -2.52 9.93
N HIS A 65 14.93 -2.41 9.98
CA HIS A 65 14.06 -3.26 9.16
C HIS A 65 13.06 -2.48 8.31
N LEU A 66 12.72 -1.26 8.73
CA LEU A 66 11.69 -0.45 8.07
C LEU A 66 12.23 0.88 7.55
N ARG A 67 13.56 1.02 7.40
CA ARG A 67 14.22 2.30 7.09
C ARG A 67 13.65 3.00 5.87
N ASP A 68 13.32 2.25 4.82
CA ASP A 68 12.88 2.80 3.54
C ASP A 68 11.38 3.11 3.50
N PHE A 69 10.64 2.78 4.57
CA PHE A 69 9.19 2.94 4.66
C PHE A 69 8.76 4.25 5.31
N TRP A 70 9.70 5.00 5.88
CA TRP A 70 9.42 6.26 6.56
C TRP A 70 10.47 7.31 6.21
N ALA A 71 10.07 8.57 6.35
CA ALA A 71 10.96 9.72 6.18
C ALA A 71 10.67 10.74 7.26
N ILE A 72 11.70 11.50 7.65
CA ILE A 72 11.52 12.73 8.43
C ILE A 72 10.86 13.76 7.49
N LYS A 73 9.70 14.29 7.90
CA LYS A 73 8.98 15.33 7.16
C LYS A 73 9.16 16.70 7.77
N GLU A 74 9.22 16.75 9.09
CA GLU A 74 9.37 18.00 9.83
C GLU A 74 10.30 17.81 11.03
N GLU A 75 10.88 18.92 11.46
CA GLU A 75 11.71 18.98 12.65
C GLU A 75 11.29 20.17 13.50
N GLN A 76 11.09 19.90 14.79
CA GLN A 76 10.62 20.90 15.73
C GLN A 76 11.58 20.98 16.91
N LYS A 77 11.87 22.19 17.38
CA LYS A 77 12.59 22.39 18.65
C LYS A 77 11.59 22.42 19.79
N VAL A 78 11.67 21.46 20.70
CA VAL A 78 10.84 21.39 21.90
C VAL A 78 11.77 21.40 23.11
N ARG A 79 11.67 22.45 23.93
CA ARG A 79 12.45 22.60 25.19
C ARG A 79 13.97 22.36 25.02
N GLY A 80 14.53 22.85 23.91
CA GLY A 80 15.97 22.71 23.61
C GLY A 80 16.37 21.40 22.94
N THR A 81 15.47 20.44 22.80
CA THR A 81 15.70 19.17 22.08
C THR A 81 15.09 19.21 20.69
N ARG A 82 15.78 18.63 19.70
CA ARG A 82 15.26 18.44 18.34
C ARG A 82 14.34 17.22 18.32
N MET A 83 13.09 17.43 17.94
CA MET A 83 12.08 16.38 17.75
C MET A 83 11.83 16.21 16.26
N GLU A 84 11.98 14.98 15.78
CA GLU A 84 11.70 14.61 14.39
C GLU A 84 10.26 14.10 14.27
N LEU A 85 9.51 14.67 13.32
CA LEU A 85 8.22 14.14 12.89
C LEU A 85 8.41 13.33 11.61
N ILE A 86 7.91 12.11 11.64
CA ILE A 86 8.05 11.13 10.57
C ILE A 86 6.70 10.88 9.90
N ALA A 87 6.74 10.47 8.64
CA ALA A 87 5.59 9.94 7.92
C ALA A 87 6.00 8.76 7.05
N ALA A 88 5.01 8.01 6.56
CA ALA A 88 5.20 7.06 5.48
C ALA A 88 5.98 7.72 4.32
N ALA A 89 6.99 7.03 3.80
CA ALA A 89 7.80 7.55 2.70
C ALA A 89 6.93 7.77 1.45
N ASN A 90 6.10 6.77 1.12
CA ASN A 90 5.13 6.80 0.03
C ASN A 90 3.74 6.37 0.56
N PRO A 91 2.84 7.30 0.92
CA PRO A 91 1.60 6.99 1.63
C PRO A 91 0.56 6.19 0.81
N TYR A 92 0.71 6.18 -0.52
CA TYR A 92 -0.21 5.50 -1.45
C TYR A 92 0.33 4.19 -2.01
N GLU A 93 1.55 3.83 -1.62
CA GLU A 93 2.30 2.72 -2.22
C GLU A 93 1.79 1.37 -1.71
N ILE A 94 1.66 0.44 -2.65
CA ILE A 94 1.47 -0.99 -2.47
C ILE A 94 2.73 -1.62 -3.02
N LEU A 95 3.38 -2.43 -2.21
CA LEU A 95 4.63 -3.07 -2.60
C LEU A 95 4.33 -4.50 -3.02
N ILE A 96 4.85 -4.92 -4.17
CA ILE A 96 4.64 -6.27 -4.69
C ILE A 96 5.95 -6.99 -4.95
N THR A 97 5.94 -8.30 -4.75
CA THR A 97 6.99 -9.20 -5.22
C THR A 97 6.37 -10.41 -5.88
N ILE A 98 7.10 -11.02 -6.80
CA ILE A 98 6.64 -12.17 -7.59
C ILE A 98 7.44 -13.39 -7.16
N GLY A 99 6.75 -14.38 -6.61
CA GLY A 99 7.35 -15.64 -6.24
C GLY A 99 7.49 -16.60 -7.42
N LYS A 100 7.92 -17.81 -7.11
CA LYS A 100 7.88 -18.91 -8.08
C LYS A 100 6.43 -19.18 -8.51
N ASP A 101 6.26 -19.67 -9.73
CA ASP A 101 4.95 -20.04 -10.31
C ASP A 101 3.94 -18.88 -10.45
N GLN A 102 4.43 -17.65 -10.68
CA GLN A 102 3.61 -16.45 -10.89
C GLN A 102 2.77 -16.03 -9.67
N GLY A 103 3.10 -16.52 -8.47
CA GLY A 103 2.47 -16.08 -7.24
C GLY A 103 2.76 -14.60 -6.97
N ILE A 104 1.72 -13.79 -6.78
CA ILE A 104 1.81 -12.37 -6.46
C ILE A 104 1.71 -12.23 -4.94
N PHE A 105 2.67 -11.54 -4.37
CA PHE A 105 2.72 -11.23 -2.95
C PHE A 105 2.72 -9.71 -2.78
N LEU A 106 2.01 -9.21 -1.77
CA LEU A 106 1.91 -7.79 -1.52
C LEU A 106 2.13 -7.42 -0.06
N VAL A 107 2.52 -6.15 0.11
CA VAL A 107 2.52 -5.39 1.35
C VAL A 107 1.73 -4.12 1.07
N ASP A 108 0.55 -4.04 1.67
CA ASP A 108 -0.35 -2.88 1.62
C ASP A 108 -0.65 -2.43 3.06
N PRO A 109 0.18 -1.53 3.61
CA PRO A 109 0.03 -1.11 5.01
C PRO A 109 -1.27 -0.36 5.27
N LEU A 110 -1.76 0.40 4.30
CA LEU A 110 -2.99 1.18 4.46
C LEU A 110 -4.21 0.25 4.64
N ALA A 111 -4.27 -0.82 3.83
CA ALA A 111 -5.33 -1.82 3.89
C ALA A 111 -5.09 -2.94 4.91
N ASP A 112 -3.93 -2.95 5.58
CA ASP A 112 -3.49 -3.99 6.52
C ASP A 112 -3.43 -5.38 5.86
N LEU A 113 -2.87 -5.45 4.64
CA LEU A 113 -2.72 -6.69 3.88
C LEU A 113 -1.23 -7.03 3.71
N TYR A 114 -0.83 -8.20 4.18
CA TYR A 114 0.56 -8.66 4.15
C TYR A 114 0.59 -10.14 3.79
N GLY A 115 0.96 -10.48 2.55
CA GLY A 115 0.97 -11.89 2.14
C GLY A 115 0.76 -12.13 0.67
N ALA A 116 0.55 -13.40 0.32
CA ALA A 116 0.16 -13.83 -1.01
C ALA A 116 -1.26 -13.32 -1.33
N VAL A 117 -1.46 -12.74 -2.51
CA VAL A 117 -2.76 -12.20 -2.97
C VAL A 117 -3.87 -13.25 -2.86
N VAL A 118 -3.58 -14.51 -3.19
CA VAL A 118 -4.53 -15.62 -3.06
C VAL A 118 -5.05 -15.82 -1.62
N LYS A 119 -4.30 -15.41 -0.60
CA LYS A 119 -4.65 -15.55 0.83
C LYS A 119 -5.23 -14.27 1.41
N VAL A 120 -4.61 -13.13 1.13
CA VAL A 120 -4.96 -11.84 1.78
C VAL A 120 -5.86 -10.96 0.90
N GLY A 121 -6.00 -11.28 -0.39
CA GLY A 121 -6.72 -10.45 -1.34
C GLY A 121 -6.03 -9.13 -1.61
N THR A 122 -6.82 -8.11 -1.95
CA THR A 122 -6.40 -6.75 -2.27
C THR A 122 -7.29 -5.73 -1.59
N ARG A 123 -6.85 -4.47 -1.48
CA ARG A 123 -7.71 -3.39 -0.94
C ARG A 123 -9.02 -3.20 -1.71
N CYS A 124 -9.04 -3.53 -3.00
CA CYS A 124 -10.26 -3.46 -3.81
C CYS A 124 -11.28 -4.53 -3.40
N ASP A 125 -10.89 -5.62 -2.73
CA ASP A 125 -11.81 -6.66 -2.24
C ASP A 125 -12.68 -6.16 -1.07
N GLN A 126 -12.26 -5.07 -0.42
CA GLN A 126 -13.03 -4.39 0.63
C GLN A 126 -14.14 -3.48 0.05
N CYS A 127 -14.19 -3.30 -1.27
CA CYS A 127 -15.27 -2.58 -1.94
C CYS A 127 -16.39 -3.56 -2.36
N SER A 128 -17.63 -3.08 -2.33
CA SER A 128 -18.75 -3.79 -2.98
C SER A 128 -18.54 -3.88 -4.50
N SER A 129 -19.24 -4.81 -5.16
CA SER A 129 -19.15 -4.96 -6.62
C SER A 129 -19.49 -3.67 -7.37
N MET A 130 -20.53 -2.96 -6.92
CA MET A 130 -20.95 -1.68 -7.51
C MET A 130 -19.89 -0.59 -7.34
N GLU A 131 -19.29 -0.48 -6.15
CA GLU A 131 -18.19 0.48 -5.91
C GLU A 131 -16.96 0.16 -6.77
N ALA A 132 -16.64 -1.13 -6.94
CA ALA A 132 -15.53 -1.56 -7.77
C ALA A 132 -15.78 -1.28 -9.26
N GLU A 133 -17.00 -1.50 -9.76
CA GLU A 133 -17.40 -1.21 -11.14
C GLU A 133 -17.36 0.28 -11.46
N GLN A 134 -17.90 1.12 -10.56
CA GLN A 134 -17.81 2.58 -10.71
C GLN A 134 -16.36 3.06 -10.76
N CYS A 135 -15.50 2.51 -9.91
CA CYS A 135 -14.07 2.79 -9.92
C CYS A 135 -13.41 2.31 -11.23
N MET A 136 -13.80 1.13 -11.73
CA MET A 136 -13.28 0.55 -12.97
C MET A 136 -13.60 1.41 -14.20
N ASN A 137 -14.79 2.00 -14.28
CA ASN A 137 -15.15 2.89 -15.41
C ASN A 137 -14.15 4.05 -15.58
N PHE A 138 -13.53 4.51 -14.50
CA PHE A 138 -12.46 5.51 -14.57
C PHE A 138 -11.09 4.87 -14.80
N ALA A 139 -10.77 3.82 -14.03
CA ALA A 139 -9.46 3.19 -14.06
C ALA A 139 -9.16 2.52 -15.40
N GLN A 140 -10.17 1.97 -16.10
CA GLN A 140 -10.01 1.28 -17.37
C GLN A 140 -9.39 2.17 -18.45
N SER A 141 -9.69 3.48 -18.46
CA SER A 141 -9.06 4.44 -19.37
C SER A 141 -7.55 4.62 -19.15
N ARG A 142 -7.03 4.21 -17.98
CA ARG A 142 -5.62 4.29 -17.61
C ARG A 142 -4.85 3.01 -17.89
N PHE A 143 -5.55 1.90 -18.12
CA PHE A 143 -4.96 0.66 -18.58
C PHE A 143 -5.06 0.59 -20.09
N ALA A 144 -4.13 -0.12 -20.74
CA ALA A 144 -4.23 -0.35 -22.17
C ALA A 144 -5.62 -0.94 -22.49
N SER A 145 -6.31 -0.37 -23.47
CA SER A 145 -7.66 -0.79 -23.88
C SER A 145 -7.69 -2.15 -24.56
N GLU A 146 -6.54 -2.81 -24.71
CA GLU A 146 -6.42 -4.12 -25.30
C GLU A 146 -6.99 -5.17 -24.34
N ALA A 147 -7.67 -6.18 -24.90
CA ALA A 147 -8.12 -7.32 -24.12
C ALA A 147 -6.92 -8.02 -23.49
N LEU A 148 -7.08 -8.51 -22.25
CA LEU A 148 -6.02 -9.25 -21.58
C LEU A 148 -5.63 -10.49 -22.40
N SER A 149 -4.32 -10.67 -22.58
CA SER A 149 -3.76 -11.87 -23.19
C SER A 149 -4.01 -13.11 -22.31
N GLN A 150 -3.93 -14.31 -22.91
CA GLN A 150 -4.06 -15.56 -22.16
C GLN A 150 -3.03 -15.68 -21.03
N ALA A 151 -1.82 -15.18 -21.24
CA ALA A 151 -0.78 -15.19 -20.22
C ALA A 151 -1.16 -14.32 -19.00
N GLU A 152 -1.72 -13.14 -19.23
CA GLU A 152 -2.18 -12.25 -18.15
C GLU A 152 -3.37 -12.86 -17.39
N MET A 153 -4.32 -13.45 -18.11
CA MET A 153 -5.44 -14.16 -17.48
C MET A 153 -4.95 -15.33 -16.64
N ASN A 154 -3.92 -16.06 -17.09
CA ASN A 154 -3.33 -17.16 -16.32
C ASN A 154 -2.62 -16.67 -15.06
N VAL A 155 -1.90 -15.55 -15.12
CA VAL A 155 -1.28 -14.92 -13.93
C VAL A 155 -2.34 -14.53 -12.91
N LEU A 156 -3.43 -13.89 -13.34
CA LEU A 156 -4.54 -13.54 -12.46
C LEU A 156 -5.23 -14.79 -11.86
N ALA A 157 -5.50 -15.80 -12.69
CA ALA A 157 -6.13 -17.04 -12.25
C ALA A 157 -5.27 -17.82 -11.24
N ALA A 158 -3.95 -17.87 -11.43
CA ALA A 158 -3.01 -18.48 -10.47
C ALA A 158 -3.06 -17.80 -9.07
N ASN A 159 -3.54 -16.56 -9.03
CA ASN A 159 -3.72 -15.77 -7.81
C ASN A 159 -5.19 -15.66 -7.36
N ASN A 160 -6.05 -16.56 -7.86
CA ASN A 160 -7.50 -16.60 -7.59
C ASN A 160 -8.22 -15.29 -7.93
N ARG A 161 -7.77 -14.62 -9.00
CA ARG A 161 -8.38 -13.40 -9.55
C ARG A 161 -9.07 -13.77 -10.85
N HIS A 162 -10.38 -13.58 -10.90
CA HIS A 162 -11.24 -13.99 -12.01
C HIS A 162 -12.17 -12.85 -12.44
N PRO A 163 -12.68 -12.87 -13.69
CA PRO A 163 -13.70 -11.92 -14.13
C PRO A 163 -14.96 -11.96 -13.25
N PRO A 164 -15.64 -10.82 -13.03
CA PRO A 164 -15.25 -9.48 -13.48
C PRO A 164 -14.06 -8.95 -12.67
N TYR A 165 -13.03 -8.47 -13.38
CA TYR A 165 -11.82 -7.95 -12.75
C TYR A 165 -12.07 -6.61 -12.05
N ARG A 166 -11.36 -6.39 -10.95
CA ARG A 166 -11.35 -5.12 -10.20
C ARG A 166 -10.16 -4.27 -10.61
N PRO A 167 -10.17 -2.94 -10.36
CA PRO A 167 -9.08 -2.05 -10.75
C PRO A 167 -7.70 -2.50 -10.27
N MET A 168 -7.62 -3.10 -9.08
CA MET A 168 -6.35 -3.62 -8.55
C MET A 168 -5.80 -4.80 -9.36
N ASP A 169 -6.66 -5.62 -9.96
CA ASP A 169 -6.21 -6.79 -10.75
C ASP A 169 -5.44 -6.31 -11.99
N LEU A 170 -5.96 -5.28 -12.66
CA LEU A 170 -5.31 -4.64 -13.80
C LEU A 170 -4.06 -3.85 -13.37
N ALA A 171 -4.11 -3.20 -12.21
CA ALA A 171 -2.97 -2.49 -11.63
C ALA A 171 -1.79 -3.45 -11.35
N LEU A 172 -2.07 -4.62 -10.79
CA LEU A 172 -1.06 -5.65 -10.53
C LEU A 172 -0.40 -6.11 -11.82
N LEU A 173 -1.19 -6.38 -12.88
CA LEU A 173 -0.64 -6.75 -14.19
C LEU A 173 0.25 -5.64 -14.78
N ALA A 174 -0.22 -4.40 -14.76
CA ALA A 174 0.54 -3.25 -15.24
C ALA A 174 1.85 -3.07 -14.46
N ALA A 175 1.80 -3.23 -13.13
CA ALA A 175 2.98 -3.17 -12.28
C ALA A 175 3.98 -4.28 -12.63
N ILE A 176 3.53 -5.53 -12.78
CA ILE A 176 4.36 -6.68 -13.14
C ILE A 176 5.08 -6.46 -14.47
N LYS A 177 4.37 -5.95 -15.48
CA LYS A 177 4.96 -5.62 -16.78
C LYS A 177 6.03 -4.52 -16.70
N GLY A 178 5.88 -3.59 -15.77
CA GLY A 178 6.83 -2.49 -15.55
C GLY A 178 8.10 -2.88 -14.78
N ILE A 179 8.11 -4.02 -14.06
CA ILE A 179 9.26 -4.46 -13.24
C ILE A 179 10.58 -4.50 -14.02
N PRO A 180 10.66 -5.11 -15.23
CA PRO A 180 11.92 -5.19 -15.97
C PRO A 180 12.50 -3.82 -16.35
N GLU A 181 11.65 -2.80 -16.49
CA GLU A 181 12.03 -1.43 -16.83
C GLU A 181 12.21 -0.55 -15.58
N GLY A 182 12.06 -1.11 -14.37
CA GLY A 182 12.09 -0.36 -13.11
C GLY A 182 10.93 0.62 -12.96
N GLN A 183 9.85 0.44 -13.73
CA GLN A 183 8.70 1.32 -13.73
C GLN A 183 7.72 0.95 -12.61
N LYS A 184 7.16 1.99 -11.97
CA LYS A 184 6.03 1.85 -11.05
C LYS A 184 4.71 1.94 -11.82
N CYS A 185 3.69 1.22 -11.36
CA CYS A 185 2.33 1.47 -11.81
C CYS A 185 1.71 2.58 -10.96
N VAL A 186 1.23 3.65 -11.58
CA VAL A 186 0.54 4.74 -10.89
C VAL A 186 -0.81 4.96 -11.56
N ILE A 187 -1.87 4.92 -10.75
CA ILE A 187 -3.24 5.14 -11.19
C ILE A 187 -3.86 6.23 -10.33
N ASP A 188 -4.17 7.35 -10.96
CA ASP A 188 -4.96 8.41 -10.34
C ASP A 188 -6.44 8.16 -10.61
N ILE A 189 -7.22 8.11 -9.54
CA ILE A 189 -8.65 7.84 -9.54
C ILE A 189 -9.32 8.96 -8.74
N PRO A 190 -10.43 9.55 -9.22
CA PRO A 190 -11.16 10.52 -8.41
C PRO A 190 -11.50 9.94 -7.03
N CYS A 191 -11.17 10.60 -5.91
CA CYS A 191 -11.45 10.01 -4.58
C CYS A 191 -12.93 9.70 -4.34
N GLN A 192 -13.82 10.40 -5.03
CA GLN A 192 -15.26 10.16 -4.99
C GLN A 192 -15.68 8.81 -5.58
N THR A 193 -14.85 8.18 -6.42
CA THR A 193 -15.11 6.87 -7.03
C THR A 193 -14.34 5.73 -6.34
N CYS A 194 -13.24 6.03 -5.63
CA CYS A 194 -12.56 5.03 -4.81
C CYS A 194 -13.15 4.95 -3.39
N ALA A 195 -14.10 4.02 -3.18
CA ALA A 195 -14.77 3.85 -1.88
C ALA A 195 -13.81 3.53 -0.73
N PHE A 196 -12.82 2.66 -0.93
CA PHE A 196 -11.81 2.33 0.07
C PHE A 196 -11.05 3.59 0.54
N LEU A 197 -10.44 4.31 -0.40
CA LEU A 197 -9.65 5.49 -0.06
C LEU A 197 -10.51 6.61 0.52
N ARG A 198 -11.76 6.76 0.06
CA ARG A 198 -12.72 7.69 0.66
C ARG A 198 -13.03 7.36 2.12
N ARG A 199 -13.20 6.08 2.46
CA ARG A 199 -13.44 5.64 3.85
C ARG A 199 -12.21 5.92 4.71
N THR A 200 -11.01 5.65 4.21
CA THR A 200 -9.78 5.95 4.95
C THR A 200 -9.49 7.45 5.07
N ILE A 201 -10.12 8.32 4.26
CA ILE A 201 -10.10 9.79 4.50
C ILE A 201 -11.10 10.15 5.60
N ARG A 202 -12.31 9.58 5.56
CA ARG A 202 -13.43 10.00 6.42
C ARG A 202 -13.32 9.52 7.87
N ILE A 203 -12.62 8.42 8.14
CA ILE A 203 -12.49 7.87 9.49
C ILE A 203 -11.71 8.79 10.44
N GLU A 204 -10.95 9.78 9.94
CA GLU A 204 -10.18 10.72 10.78
C GLU A 204 -10.71 12.17 10.72
N GLY A 205 -11.91 12.38 10.15
CA GLY A 205 -12.60 13.68 10.08
C GLY A 205 -13.81 13.82 11.01
N LEU A 206 -13.97 12.91 11.98
CA LEU A 206 -15.00 12.91 13.03
C LEU A 206 -14.34 12.73 14.40
#